data_AF-S5N7G5-F1
#
_entry.id   AF-S5N7G5-F1
#
_cell.length_a   1.000
_cell.length_b   1.000
_cell.length_c   1.000
_cell.angle_alpha   90.00
_cell.angle_beta   90.00
_cell.angle_gamma   90.00
#
_symmetry.space_group_name_H-M   'P 1'
#
loop_
_entity.id
_entity.type
_entity.pdbx_description
1 polymer ?
#
loop_
_entity_poly.entity_id
_entity_poly.type
_entity_poly.pdbx_seq_one_letter_code
_entity_poly.pdbx_strand_id
1 'polypeptide(L)'
;MTMTSVKDLEQVTYEKKNGKLIIHAKAKIFIVEDGVCIFRGMMDSALPRVPQLPHLKISVSDLLSHNFGKVYLGRLYPNNQVEILHSAPLLVNFKVGNVDYGLKGWGFDIPDSVDLTSELKKRHANVVVWLPVIEVED
;
A
#
# COMPACT_ATOMS: atom_id res chain seq x y z
N MET A 1 16.72 11.19 -4.02
CA MET A 1 15.58 10.48 -4.64
C MET A 1 15.99 9.03 -4.77
N THR A 2 15.12 8.09 -4.40
CA THR A 2 15.44 6.66 -4.45
C THR A 2 14.50 6.01 -5.46
N MET A 3 15.08 5.41 -6.51
CA MET A 3 14.33 4.57 -7.44
C MET A 3 14.39 3.13 -6.96
N THR A 4 13.30 2.38 -7.13
CA THR A 4 13.23 0.97 -6.78
C THR A 4 12.60 0.20 -7.93
N SER A 5 13.02 -1.05 -8.14
CA SER A 5 12.36 -1.89 -9.14
C SER A 5 10.95 -2.25 -8.67
N VAL A 6 9.99 -2.34 -9.61
CA VAL A 6 8.64 -2.79 -9.27
C VAL A 6 8.69 -4.17 -8.60
N LYS A 7 9.56 -5.06 -9.10
CA LYS A 7 9.73 -6.42 -8.55
C LYS A 7 10.16 -6.42 -7.08
N ASP A 8 11.01 -5.49 -6.66
CA ASP A 8 11.45 -5.43 -5.25
C ASP A 8 10.35 -4.90 -4.35
N LEU A 9 9.54 -3.95 -4.83
CA LEU A 9 8.37 -3.46 -4.08
C LEU A 9 7.25 -4.48 -3.94
N GLU A 10 7.17 -5.43 -4.88
CA GLU A 10 6.18 -6.50 -4.82
C GLU A 10 6.57 -7.65 -3.87
N GLN A 11 7.79 -7.64 -3.33
CA GLN A 11 8.25 -8.64 -2.38
C GLN A 11 7.74 -8.35 -0.98
N VAL A 12 7.32 -9.41 -0.27
CA VAL A 12 6.97 -9.32 1.14
C VAL A 12 8.26 -9.38 1.94
N THR A 13 8.47 -8.36 2.77
CA THR A 13 9.63 -8.30 3.68
C THR A 13 9.16 -8.09 5.11
N TYR A 14 10.03 -8.38 6.07
CA TYR A 14 9.75 -8.21 7.48
C TYR A 14 10.99 -7.70 8.21
N GLU A 15 10.77 -6.90 9.24
CA GLU A 15 11.82 -6.43 10.14
C GLU A 15 11.34 -6.43 11.59
N LYS A 16 12.27 -6.64 12.53
CA LYS A 16 12.01 -6.46 13.95
C LYS A 16 12.55 -5.12 14.40
N LYS A 17 11.70 -4.29 14.99
CA LYS A 17 12.08 -2.96 15.47
C LYS A 17 11.27 -2.57 16.71
N ASN A 18 11.95 -2.12 17.76
CA ASN A 18 11.33 -1.63 18.99
C ASN A 18 10.31 -2.60 19.62
N GLY A 19 10.60 -3.91 19.66
CA GLY A 19 9.68 -4.92 20.20
C GLY A 19 8.44 -5.15 19.32
N LYS A 20 8.46 -4.73 18.06
CA LYS A 20 7.41 -4.99 17.08
C LYS A 20 7.97 -5.76 15.89
N LEU A 21 7.15 -6.65 15.35
CA LEU A 21 7.33 -7.22 14.02
C LEU A 21 6.61 -6.31 13.01
N ILE A 22 7.37 -5.72 12.10
CA ILE A 22 6.85 -4.88 11.02
C ILE A 22 6.88 -5.71 9.74
N ILE A 23 5.72 -5.91 9.13
CA ILE A 23 5.57 -6.63 7.86
C ILE A 23 5.30 -5.61 6.77
N HIS A 24 6.20 -5.54 5.80
CA HIS A 24 6.02 -4.78 4.58
C HIS A 24 5.38 -5.72 3.55
N ALA A 25 4.08 -5.56 3.35
CA ALA A 25 3.34 -6.38 2.40
C ALA A 25 3.61 -5.92 0.96
N LYS A 26 3.12 -6.73 -0.01
CA LYS A 26 3.28 -6.45 -1.45
C LYS A 26 2.73 -5.06 -1.78
N ALA A 27 3.59 -4.15 -2.25
CA ALA A 27 3.17 -2.84 -2.72
C ALA A 27 2.21 -2.95 -3.92
N LYS A 28 1.37 -1.94 -4.09
CA LYS A 28 0.47 -1.82 -5.24
C LYS A 28 0.73 -0.52 -5.97
N ILE A 29 0.85 -0.60 -7.29
CA ILE A 29 1.06 0.54 -8.18
C ILE A 29 -0.18 0.67 -9.04
N PHE A 30 -0.86 1.81 -8.93
CA PHE A 30 -2.07 2.12 -9.67
C PHE A 30 -1.72 3.13 -10.76
N ILE A 31 -1.80 2.69 -12.01
CA ILE A 31 -1.63 3.55 -13.18
C ILE A 31 -2.89 4.40 -13.32
N VAL A 32 -2.70 5.71 -13.48
CA VAL A 32 -3.80 6.65 -13.63
C VAL A 32 -3.97 7.00 -15.10
N GLU A 33 -4.99 6.44 -15.75
CA GLU A 33 -5.36 6.75 -17.14
C GLU A 33 -6.62 7.63 -17.15
N ASP A 34 -6.58 8.74 -17.90
CA ASP A 34 -7.70 9.63 -18.23
C ASP A 34 -8.57 10.17 -17.08
N GLY A 35 -8.00 10.35 -15.88
CA GLY A 35 -8.59 11.16 -14.81
C GLY A 35 -9.89 10.62 -14.19
N VAL A 36 -10.40 9.47 -14.64
CA VAL A 36 -11.55 8.79 -14.04
C VAL A 36 -11.05 7.87 -12.93
N CYS A 37 -11.05 8.40 -11.72
CA CYS A 37 -10.47 7.77 -10.55
C CYS A 37 -11.52 7.16 -9.64
N ILE A 38 -12.02 5.97 -9.96
CA ILE A 38 -12.64 5.12 -8.92
C ILE A 38 -11.50 4.36 -8.24
N PHE A 39 -10.65 5.05 -7.48
CA PHE A 39 -9.54 4.41 -6.77
C PHE A 39 -10.05 3.71 -5.51
N ARG A 40 -10.46 2.46 -5.69
CA ARG A 40 -10.60 1.48 -4.62
C ARG A 40 -9.36 0.59 -4.68
N GLY A 41 -8.26 1.03 -4.06
CA GLY A 41 -7.09 0.18 -3.92
C GLY A 41 -7.40 -0.90 -2.90
N MET A 42 -7.79 -2.10 -3.34
CA MET A 42 -8.01 -3.25 -2.46
C MET A 42 -6.90 -4.27 -2.67
N MET A 43 -6.42 -4.91 -1.61
CA MET A 43 -5.60 -6.12 -1.75
C MET A 43 -6.44 -7.20 -2.43
N ASP A 44 -5.93 -7.74 -3.53
CA ASP A 44 -6.51 -8.84 -4.33
C ASP A 44 -6.25 -10.23 -3.72
N SER A 45 -5.55 -10.28 -2.59
CA SER A 45 -5.09 -11.52 -1.98
C SER A 45 -5.19 -11.44 -0.46
N ALA A 46 -5.45 -12.60 0.15
CA ALA A 46 -5.26 -12.78 1.58
C ALA A 46 -3.82 -12.41 1.97
N LEU A 47 -3.61 -12.05 3.23
CA LEU A 47 -2.27 -11.69 3.68
C LEU A 47 -1.27 -12.78 3.33
N PRO A 48 -0.06 -12.37 2.92
CA PRO A 48 1.01 -13.33 2.73
C PRO A 48 1.16 -14.16 4.00
N ARG A 49 1.44 -15.46 3.84
CA ARG A 49 1.74 -16.34 4.98
C ARG A 49 3.01 -15.82 5.65
N VAL A 50 2.82 -15.00 6.68
CA VAL A 50 3.89 -14.44 7.50
C VAL A 50 4.57 -15.61 8.21
N PRO A 51 5.91 -15.63 8.35
CA PRO A 51 6.57 -16.56 9.26
C PRO A 51 5.90 -16.45 10.64
N GLN A 52 5.16 -17.48 11.04
CA GLN A 52 4.54 -17.48 12.36
C GLN A 52 5.66 -17.64 13.38
N LEU A 53 5.89 -16.59 14.16
CA LEU A 53 6.72 -16.70 15.35
C LEU A 53 6.03 -17.73 16.28
N PRO A 54 6.74 -18.75 16.81
CA PRO A 54 6.12 -19.85 17.55
C PRO A 54 5.23 -19.42 18.73
N HIS A 55 5.55 -18.27 19.33
CA HIS A 55 4.83 -17.67 20.46
C HIS A 55 3.73 -16.68 20.03
N LEU A 56 3.72 -16.25 18.77
CA LEU A 56 2.79 -15.30 18.19
C LEU A 56 1.89 -16.04 17.20
N LYS A 57 0.81 -16.63 17.73
CA LYS A 57 -0.33 -17.04 16.91
C LYS A 57 -1.09 -15.79 16.49
N ILE A 58 -0.56 -15.12 15.48
CA ILE A 58 -1.14 -13.89 14.96
C ILE A 58 -2.47 -14.23 14.27
N SER A 59 -3.58 -13.95 14.95
CA SER A 59 -4.88 -13.77 14.29
C SER A 59 -4.83 -12.44 13.56
N VAL A 60 -4.36 -12.45 12.31
CA VAL A 60 -4.17 -11.20 11.55
C VAL A 60 -5.49 -10.47 11.29
N SER A 61 -6.62 -11.15 11.48
CA SER A 61 -7.97 -10.60 11.54
C SER A 61 -8.18 -9.55 12.64
N ASP A 62 -7.40 -9.59 13.73
CA ASP A 62 -7.61 -8.74 14.92
C ASP A 62 -6.62 -7.55 15.01
N LEU A 63 -5.58 -7.53 14.17
CA LEU A 63 -4.51 -6.50 14.15
C LEU A 63 -4.88 -5.21 13.39
N LEU A 64 -6.13 -5.05 13.01
CA LEU A 64 -6.52 -4.10 11.98
C LEU A 64 -6.78 -2.71 12.57
N SER A 65 -5.69 -2.01 12.87
CA SER A 65 -5.74 -0.56 13.08
C SER A 65 -6.13 0.16 11.78
N HIS A 66 -6.70 1.36 11.88
CA HIS A 66 -7.21 2.18 10.77
C HIS A 66 -6.10 2.73 9.83
N ASN A 67 -4.90 2.17 9.82
CA ASN A 67 -3.75 2.67 9.07
C ASN A 67 -2.97 1.53 8.41
N PHE A 68 -3.31 1.22 7.15
CA PHE A 68 -2.70 0.12 6.38
C PHE A 68 -1.53 0.62 5.53
N GLY A 69 -0.55 1.25 6.16
CA GLY A 69 0.64 1.76 5.50
C GLY A 69 0.46 3.15 4.90
N LYS A 70 1.12 3.43 3.78
CA LYS A 70 1.19 4.80 3.23
C LYS A 70 0.94 4.82 1.73
N VAL A 71 0.25 5.87 1.28
CA VAL A 71 -0.05 6.09 -0.13
C VAL A 71 0.71 7.33 -0.61
N TYR A 72 1.37 7.20 -1.76
CA TYR A 72 2.23 8.23 -2.34
C TYR A 72 1.91 8.43 -3.81
N LEU A 73 2.24 9.61 -4.31
CA LEU A 73 2.43 9.78 -5.74
C LEU A 73 3.77 9.19 -6.18
N GLY A 74 3.83 8.69 -7.41
CA GLY A 74 5.04 8.10 -7.97
C GLY A 74 5.21 8.37 -9.45
N ARG A 75 6.41 8.04 -9.95
CA ARG A 75 6.73 8.00 -11.37
C ARG A 75 7.07 6.56 -11.75
N LEU A 76 6.24 5.93 -12.56
CA LEU A 76 6.54 4.66 -13.20
C LEU A 76 7.24 4.93 -14.53
N TYR A 77 8.40 4.29 -14.71
CA TYR A 77 9.22 4.38 -15.89
C TYR A 77 9.04 3.14 -16.79
N PRO A 78 9.28 3.26 -18.11
CA PRO A 78 9.14 2.13 -19.04
C PRO A 78 10.00 0.90 -18.74
N ASN A 79 11.08 1.08 -17.96
CA ASN A 79 12.00 0.01 -17.56
C ASN A 79 11.57 -0.73 -16.26
N ASN A 80 10.30 -0.62 -15.85
CA ASN A 80 9.77 -1.19 -14.60
C ASN A 80 10.51 -0.71 -13.34
N GLN A 81 11.03 0.52 -13.37
CA GLN A 81 11.44 1.24 -12.18
C GLN A 81 10.33 2.19 -11.76
N VAL A 82 10.20 2.37 -10.45
CA VAL A 82 9.30 3.36 -9.89
C VAL A 82 10.07 4.27 -8.93
N GLU A 83 9.84 5.56 -9.07
CA GLU A 83 10.25 6.56 -8.09
C GLU A 83 9.06 6.86 -7.18
N ILE A 84 9.23 6.63 -5.88
CA ILE A 84 8.22 6.97 -4.87
C ILE A 84 8.50 8.39 -4.39
N LEU A 85 7.54 9.30 -4.60
CA LEU A 85 7.68 10.69 -4.18
C LEU A 85 7.32 10.81 -2.70
N HIS A 86 8.26 10.50 -1.81
CA HIS A 86 8.06 10.60 -0.36
C HIS A 86 7.68 12.01 0.13
N SER A 87 7.97 13.05 -0.66
CA SER A 87 7.55 14.43 -0.45
C SER A 87 6.10 14.73 -0.85
N ALA A 88 5.39 13.76 -1.44
CA ALA A 88 4.01 13.86 -1.89
C ALA A 88 3.17 12.66 -1.40
N PRO A 89 2.95 12.52 -0.07
CA PRO A 89 1.99 11.57 0.46
C PRO A 89 0.56 11.98 0.06
N LEU A 90 -0.30 11.00 -0.20
CA LEU A 90 -1.73 11.20 -0.37
C LEU A 90 -2.45 10.96 0.95
N LEU A 91 -3.34 11.87 1.31
CA LEU A 91 -4.29 11.65 2.38
C LEU A 91 -5.40 10.73 1.86
N VAL A 92 -5.59 9.60 2.53
CA VAL A 92 -6.55 8.57 2.13
C VAL A 92 -7.36 8.11 3.34
N ASN A 93 -8.55 7.59 3.08
CA ASN A 93 -9.38 6.90 4.06
C ASN A 93 -9.15 5.40 3.92
N PHE A 94 -8.47 4.79 4.90
CA PHE A 94 -8.30 3.35 4.92
C PHE A 94 -9.62 2.64 5.23
N LYS A 95 -9.84 1.50 4.59
CA LYS A 95 -11.04 0.68 4.77
C LYS A 95 -10.74 -0.81 4.73
N VAL A 96 -11.67 -1.57 5.29
CA VAL A 96 -11.74 -3.02 5.16
C VAL A 96 -13.00 -3.35 4.38
N GLY A 97 -12.91 -4.30 3.46
CA GLY A 97 -14.05 -4.74 2.65
C GLY A 97 -13.94 -6.22 2.31
N ASN A 98 -15.03 -6.81 1.82
CA ASN A 98 -14.97 -8.15 1.27
C ASN A 98 -14.32 -8.08 -0.12
N VAL A 99 -13.37 -8.98 -0.36
CA VAL A 99 -12.83 -9.30 -1.68
C VAL A 99 -13.36 -10.67 -2.11
N ASP A 100 -13.00 -11.09 -3.31
CA ASP A 100 -13.51 -12.32 -3.92
C ASP A 100 -13.47 -13.52 -2.95
N TYR A 101 -14.52 -14.34 -3.04
CA TYR A 101 -14.72 -15.54 -2.20
C TYR A 101 -14.87 -15.27 -0.69
N GLY A 102 -15.28 -14.05 -0.30
CA GLY A 102 -15.66 -13.74 1.09
C GLY A 102 -14.47 -13.52 2.04
N LEU A 103 -13.27 -13.32 1.49
CA LEU A 103 -12.09 -12.93 2.25
C LEU A 103 -12.18 -11.44 2.61
N LYS A 104 -11.72 -11.05 3.81
CA LYS A 104 -11.54 -9.64 4.16
C LYS A 104 -10.28 -9.12 3.47
N GLY A 105 -10.43 -8.11 2.62
CA GLY A 105 -9.34 -7.34 2.04
C GLY A 105 -9.23 -5.97 2.70
N TRP A 106 -8.02 -5.41 2.65
CA TRP A 106 -7.74 -4.04 3.08
C TRP A 106 -7.56 -3.15 1.88
N GLY A 107 -7.85 -1.88 2.08
CA GLY A 107 -7.68 -0.91 1.04
C GLY A 107 -7.77 0.52 1.52
N PHE A 108 -7.87 1.41 0.56
CA PHE A 108 -8.07 2.83 0.80
C PHE A 108 -8.99 3.44 -0.26
N ASP A 109 -9.60 4.55 0.13
CA ASP A 109 -10.29 5.48 -0.77
C ASP A 109 -9.58 6.84 -0.72
N ILE A 110 -9.42 7.48 -1.87
CA ILE A 110 -8.98 8.88 -1.95
C ILE A 110 -10.23 9.75 -1.76
N PRO A 111 -10.27 10.67 -0.79
CA PRO A 111 -11.43 11.54 -0.59
C PRO A 111 -11.72 12.39 -1.82
N ASP A 112 -13.00 12.64 -2.11
CA ASP A 112 -13.43 13.47 -3.24
C ASP A 112 -12.89 14.91 -3.16
N SER A 113 -12.48 15.37 -1.98
CA SER A 113 -11.83 16.67 -1.78
C SER A 113 -10.42 16.74 -2.37
N VAL A 114 -9.80 15.62 -2.74
CA VAL A 114 -8.46 15.56 -3.32
C VAL A 114 -8.58 15.55 -4.84
N ASP A 115 -8.20 16.66 -5.48
CA ASP A 115 -8.02 16.70 -6.93
C ASP A 115 -6.71 15.98 -7.32
N LEU A 116 -6.84 14.66 -7.49
CA LEU A 116 -5.71 13.80 -7.83
C LEU A 116 -5.08 14.14 -9.18
N THR A 117 -5.88 14.55 -10.17
CA THR A 117 -5.37 14.94 -11.49
C THR A 117 -4.45 16.14 -11.38
N SER A 118 -4.86 17.16 -10.63
CA SER A 118 -4.03 18.35 -10.38
C SER A 118 -2.77 18.03 -9.58
N GLU A 119 -2.87 17.19 -8.55
CA GLU A 119 -1.71 16.78 -7.76
C GLU A 119 -0.70 15.96 -8.59
N LEU A 120 -1.16 15.03 -9.45
CA LEU A 120 -0.30 14.29 -10.38
C LEU A 120 0.45 15.25 -11.32
N LYS A 121 -0.25 16.20 -11.94
CA LYS A 121 0.37 17.20 -12.84
C LYS A 121 1.39 18.07 -12.11
N LYS A 122 1.02 18.63 -10.96
CA LYS A 122 1.87 19.51 -10.13
C LYS A 122 3.14 18.81 -9.67
N ARG A 123 3.08 17.50 -9.41
CA ARG A 123 4.20 16.70 -8.95
C ARG A 123 4.92 15.94 -10.06
N HIS A 124 4.51 16.13 -11.32
CA HIS A 124 4.99 15.35 -12.47
C HIS A 124 4.94 13.84 -12.21
N ALA A 125 3.87 13.36 -11.59
CA ALA A 125 3.63 11.96 -11.26
C ALA A 125 2.63 11.33 -12.25
N ASN A 126 2.71 10.01 -12.42
CA ASN A 126 1.85 9.25 -13.33
C ASN A 126 1.23 7.99 -12.68
N VAL A 127 1.58 7.70 -11.43
CA VAL A 127 1.03 6.57 -10.67
C VAL A 127 0.76 6.96 -9.22
N VAL A 128 -0.14 6.20 -8.59
CA VAL A 128 -0.29 6.14 -7.13
C VAL A 128 0.36 4.86 -6.63
N VAL A 129 1.21 4.97 -5.61
CA VAL A 129 1.91 3.84 -4.99
C VAL A 129 1.39 3.66 -3.57
N TRP A 130 0.86 2.48 -3.27
CA TRP A 130 0.49 2.08 -1.93
C TRP A 130 1.53 1.12 -1.36
N LEU A 131 2.08 1.46 -0.20
CA LEU A 131 3.03 0.68 0.58
C LEU A 131 2.33 0.16 1.84
N PRO A 132 1.68 -1.01 1.78
CA PRO A 132 0.96 -1.58 2.92
C PRO A 132 1.95 -2.07 3.99
N VAL A 133 1.67 -1.69 5.23
CA VAL A 133 2.46 -2.06 6.42
C VAL A 133 1.55 -2.62 7.48
N ILE A 134 1.98 -3.70 8.13
CA ILE A 134 1.30 -4.31 9.26
C ILE A 134 2.28 -4.34 10.43
N GLU A 135 1.92 -3.69 11.52
CA GLU A 135 2.69 -3.71 12.76
C GLU A 135 2.04 -4.68 13.74
N VAL A 136 2.85 -5.61 14.26
CA VAL A 136 2.42 -6.57 15.28
C VAL A 136 3.31 -6.37 16.50
N GLU A 137 2.70 -6.22 17.67
CA GLU A 137 3.43 -6.20 18.94
C GLU A 137 3.95 -7.61 19.25
N ASP A 138 5.23 -7.72 19.64
CA ASP A 138 5.87 -9.00 20.05
C ASP A 138 5.41 -9.39 21.47
#